data_AF-A0A2W0BCI9-F1
#
_entry.id   AF-A0A2W0BCI9-F1
#
_cell.length_a   1.000
_cell.length_b   1.000
_cell.length_c   1.000
_cell.angle_alpha   90.00
_cell.angle_beta   90.00
_cell.angle_gamma   90.00
#
_symmetry.space_group_name_H-M   'P 1'
#
loop_
_entity.id
_entity.type
_entity.pdbx_description
1 polymer ?
#
loop_
_entity_poly.entity_id
_entity_poly.type
_entity_poly.pdbx_seq_one_letter_code
_entity_poly.pdbx_strand_id
1 'polypeptide(L)'
;EGSADRGKWRDVKFLEQVGTPEFNKQLDKTQMADFHSHGWIFRAVYKHARKGNLLDADGNIVDWKDPDKFKKAIHLSDIHLDKGMQCADCHFSQDNHGNGKLYGETRNALVITCEACHGDIRSRATLVSTGPAAPGNGINLAINTTPFKQKQFYWRGDRLFQRSIMDPNQEWEVVQVVDTITPGRPHYSEKSRLAKTIQKDGLTWGAIADQSDLTKLAHSSSKMSCQSCHTSWTTSCFGCHLSMSANQRMPMLHNEGLLTRNYTAYDFMVLRDDVYMLGIDGTVTGNRVSPIRSACAVVVSSQNAQRDWLYYQQQTVSSEGFSGQAFSPYVPHTVRAKETKECTDCHVSQERDNNAWMAQVLIQGTNFLNFMGRYVYVATGEDGFNAVKIAEHDEPPAIYGSDFHKFVYPKTRAGTRGG
;
A
#
# COMPACT_ATOMS: atom_id res chain seq x y z
N GLU A 1 -13.48 -11.72 -13.94
CA GLU A 1 -12.05 -11.38 -13.79
C GLU A 1 -11.27 -12.66 -14.05
N GLY A 2 -10.30 -12.65 -14.97
CA GLY A 2 -9.80 -13.90 -15.57
C GLY A 2 -9.11 -14.84 -14.57
N SER A 3 -8.36 -14.27 -13.62
CA SER A 3 -7.68 -15.01 -12.54
C SER A 3 -8.62 -15.66 -11.52
N ALA A 4 -9.75 -15.03 -11.19
CA ALA A 4 -10.71 -15.54 -10.20
C ALA A 4 -11.56 -16.72 -10.73
N ASP A 5 -11.69 -16.87 -12.04
CA ASP A 5 -12.49 -17.93 -12.67
C ASP A 5 -11.80 -19.31 -12.66
N ARG A 6 -10.57 -19.40 -12.14
CA ARG A 6 -9.74 -20.62 -12.15
C ARG A 6 -9.72 -21.34 -10.80
N GLY A 7 -9.76 -22.67 -10.84
CA GLY A 7 -9.50 -23.51 -9.67
C GLY A 7 -10.52 -23.33 -8.54
N LYS A 8 -10.05 -23.31 -7.29
CA LYS A 8 -10.90 -23.11 -6.10
C LYS A 8 -11.38 -21.66 -5.92
N TRP A 9 -10.85 -20.71 -6.71
CA TRP A 9 -11.17 -19.29 -6.58
C TRP A 9 -12.58 -18.93 -7.05
N ARG A 10 -13.25 -19.82 -7.79
CA ARG A 10 -14.67 -19.69 -8.14
C ARG A 10 -15.62 -20.37 -7.14
N ASP A 11 -15.08 -21.12 -6.18
CA ASP A 11 -15.89 -21.86 -5.20
C ASP A 11 -16.19 -20.96 -4.00
N VAL A 12 -17.44 -20.51 -3.92
CA VAL A 12 -17.91 -19.62 -2.84
C VAL A 12 -17.65 -20.22 -1.46
N LYS A 13 -17.86 -21.54 -1.26
CA LYS A 13 -17.64 -22.18 0.05
C LYS A 13 -16.17 -22.22 0.43
N PHE A 14 -15.29 -22.31 -0.55
CA PHE A 14 -13.86 -22.21 -0.33
C PHE A 14 -13.48 -20.76 0.04
N LEU A 15 -13.99 -19.78 -0.70
CA LEU A 15 -13.74 -18.36 -0.46
C LEU A 15 -14.23 -17.89 0.90
N GLU A 16 -15.37 -18.39 1.38
CA GLU A 16 -15.91 -18.14 2.73
C GLU A 16 -14.92 -18.52 3.86
N GLN A 17 -13.99 -19.45 3.59
CA GLN A 17 -12.99 -19.89 4.56
C GLN A 17 -11.68 -19.11 4.47
N VAL A 18 -11.42 -18.40 3.37
CA VAL A 18 -10.15 -17.69 3.15
C VAL A 18 -9.96 -16.64 4.24
N GLY A 19 -8.77 -16.62 4.84
CA GLY A 19 -8.42 -15.71 5.93
C GLY A 19 -8.83 -16.19 7.33
N THR A 20 -9.68 -17.22 7.46
CA THR A 20 -10.04 -17.79 8.76
C THR A 20 -8.84 -18.45 9.45
N PRO A 21 -8.81 -18.54 10.80
CA PRO A 21 -7.75 -19.26 11.51
C PRO A 21 -7.61 -20.72 11.05
N GLU A 22 -8.71 -21.40 10.74
CA GLU A 22 -8.77 -22.79 10.28
C GLU A 22 -8.14 -22.96 8.90
N PHE A 23 -8.37 -22.01 8.00
CA PHE A 23 -7.73 -21.97 6.70
C PHE A 23 -6.25 -21.67 6.82
N ASN A 24 -5.91 -20.64 7.60
CA ASN A 24 -4.53 -20.19 7.79
C ASN A 24 -3.63 -21.23 8.48
N LYS A 25 -4.19 -22.11 9.34
CA LYS A 25 -3.49 -23.28 9.90
C LYS A 25 -3.02 -24.28 8.84
N GLN A 26 -3.64 -24.30 7.65
CA GLN A 26 -3.26 -25.19 6.55
C GLN A 26 -2.13 -24.60 5.69
N LEU A 27 -1.77 -23.33 5.89
CA LEU A 27 -0.76 -22.62 5.10
C LEU A 27 0.60 -22.62 5.82
N ASP A 28 1.67 -22.93 5.08
CA ASP A 28 3.03 -22.91 5.64
C ASP A 28 3.78 -21.60 5.36
N LYS A 29 3.71 -21.08 4.13
CA LYS A 29 4.58 -19.98 3.66
C LYS A 29 3.95 -18.59 3.74
N THR A 30 2.65 -18.50 3.96
CA THR A 30 1.91 -17.24 3.96
C THR A 30 0.69 -17.34 4.85
N GLN A 31 0.08 -16.21 5.18
CA GLN A 31 -1.26 -16.14 5.77
C GLN A 31 -2.13 -15.26 4.88
N MET A 32 -3.40 -15.59 4.77
CA MET A 32 -4.39 -14.72 4.13
C MET A 32 -5.00 -13.82 5.20
N ALA A 33 -5.13 -12.53 4.88
CA ALA A 33 -5.79 -11.57 5.73
C ALA A 33 -7.30 -11.57 5.48
N ASP A 34 -7.71 -11.51 4.21
CA ASP A 34 -9.12 -11.38 3.85
C ASP A 34 -9.40 -11.76 2.39
N PHE A 35 -10.68 -11.91 2.06
CA PHE A 35 -11.23 -11.99 0.72
C PHE A 35 -12.34 -10.95 0.53
N HIS A 36 -12.25 -10.11 -0.50
CA HIS A 36 -13.24 -9.07 -0.80
C HIS A 36 -13.66 -9.03 -2.28
N SER A 37 -14.75 -8.30 -2.56
CA SER A 37 -15.34 -8.04 -3.88
C SER A 37 -14.31 -7.83 -4.99
N HIS A 38 -14.62 -8.24 -6.23
CA HIS A 38 -13.69 -8.33 -7.37
C HIS A 38 -12.62 -9.44 -7.23
N GLY A 39 -12.93 -10.50 -6.48
CA GLY A 39 -12.09 -11.69 -6.42
C GLY A 39 -10.74 -11.50 -5.71
N TRP A 40 -10.58 -10.42 -4.93
CA TRP A 40 -9.30 -10.10 -4.29
C TRP A 40 -9.05 -10.94 -3.06
N ILE A 41 -7.91 -11.61 -3.04
CA ILE A 41 -7.42 -12.37 -1.89
C ILE A 41 -6.19 -11.65 -1.36
N PHE A 42 -6.31 -11.10 -0.17
CA PHE A 42 -5.25 -10.32 0.44
C PHE A 42 -4.39 -11.21 1.32
N ARG A 43 -3.07 -11.12 1.12
CA ARG A 43 -2.08 -11.69 2.03
C ARG A 43 -1.92 -10.79 3.24
N ALA A 44 -1.79 -11.39 4.42
CA ALA A 44 -1.35 -10.70 5.62
C ALA A 44 0.13 -10.32 5.50
N VAL A 45 0.46 -9.05 5.71
CA VAL A 45 1.81 -8.53 5.54
C VAL A 45 2.56 -8.57 6.87
N TYR A 46 3.70 -9.25 6.90
CA TYR A 46 4.50 -9.38 8.11
C TYR A 46 5.79 -8.56 8.04
N LYS A 47 6.31 -8.18 9.20
CA LYS A 47 7.59 -7.50 9.33
C LYS A 47 8.72 -8.45 8.93
N HIS A 48 9.60 -7.99 8.04
CA HIS A 48 10.77 -8.73 7.60
C HIS A 48 12.04 -7.90 7.74
N ALA A 49 13.17 -8.58 7.96
CA ALA A 49 14.48 -8.01 7.70
C ALA A 49 14.68 -7.79 6.19
N ARG A 50 15.64 -6.94 5.81
CA ARG A 50 16.00 -6.70 4.40
C ARG A 50 16.28 -7.97 3.58
N LYS A 51 16.70 -9.06 4.23
CA LYS A 51 16.96 -10.37 3.60
C LYS A 51 15.73 -11.30 3.54
N GLY A 52 14.55 -10.84 3.96
CA GLY A 52 13.30 -11.60 3.91
C GLY A 52 13.05 -12.55 5.11
N ASN A 53 13.78 -12.41 6.21
CA ASN A 53 13.50 -13.16 7.44
C ASN A 53 12.37 -12.49 8.23
N LEU A 54 11.43 -13.26 8.77
CA LEU A 54 10.38 -12.76 9.66
C LEU A 54 10.99 -12.14 10.92
N LEU A 55 10.39 -11.06 11.41
CA LEU A 55 10.83 -10.38 12.63
C LEU A 55 9.72 -10.30 13.67
N ASP A 56 10.10 -10.51 14.93
CA ASP A 56 9.25 -10.27 16.10
C ASP A 56 9.19 -8.78 16.50
N ALA A 57 8.53 -8.51 17.64
CA ALA A 57 8.36 -7.16 18.19
C ALA A 57 9.68 -6.45 18.53
N ASP A 58 10.70 -7.23 18.88
CA ASP A 58 12.00 -6.75 19.33
C ASP A 58 13.03 -6.72 18.19
N GLY A 59 12.67 -7.24 17.02
CA GLY A 59 13.51 -7.27 15.84
C GLY A 59 14.38 -8.53 15.74
N ASN A 60 14.09 -9.57 16.53
CA ASN A 60 14.78 -10.85 16.40
C ASN A 60 14.20 -11.64 15.22
N ILE A 61 15.06 -12.45 14.61
CA ILE A 61 14.66 -13.36 13.52
C ILE A 61 13.76 -14.46 14.09
N VAL A 62 12.59 -14.61 13.47
CA VAL A 62 11.71 -15.77 13.67
C VAL A 62 12.02 -16.80 12.59
N ASP A 63 12.37 -18.02 13.00
CA ASP A 63 12.72 -19.10 12.06
C ASP A 63 11.50 -19.52 11.23
N TRP A 64 11.67 -19.62 9.91
CA TRP A 64 10.65 -20.12 8.98
C TRP A 64 10.23 -21.58 9.24
N LYS A 65 11.04 -22.36 9.96
CA LYS A 65 10.72 -23.73 10.39
C LYS A 65 9.85 -23.79 11.64
N ASP A 66 9.70 -22.67 12.34
CA ASP A 66 8.85 -22.60 13.53
C ASP A 66 7.37 -22.74 13.13
N PRO A 67 6.62 -23.71 13.70
CA PRO A 67 5.20 -23.89 13.39
C PRO A 67 4.35 -22.68 13.82
N ASP A 68 4.78 -21.91 14.81
CA ASP A 68 4.09 -20.72 15.33
C ASP A 68 4.69 -19.41 14.81
N LYS A 69 5.52 -19.45 13.75
CA LYS A 69 6.22 -18.27 13.20
C LYS A 69 5.32 -17.05 12.98
N PHE A 70 4.11 -17.22 12.45
CA PHE A 70 3.20 -16.11 12.18
C PHE A 70 2.49 -15.56 13.42
N LYS A 71 2.49 -16.31 14.53
CA LYS A 71 2.06 -15.78 15.83
C LYS A 71 3.15 -14.97 16.51
N LYS A 72 4.41 -15.30 16.23
CA LYS A 72 5.60 -14.64 16.80
C LYS A 72 6.02 -13.40 15.99
N ALA A 73 5.86 -13.45 14.68
CA ALA A 73 6.18 -12.36 13.77
C ALA A 73 5.14 -11.24 13.87
N ILE A 74 5.58 -10.00 13.61
CA ILE A 74 4.68 -8.84 13.64
C ILE A 74 3.87 -8.76 12.35
N HIS A 75 2.55 -8.87 12.48
CA HIS A 75 1.61 -8.48 11.43
C HIS A 75 1.55 -6.96 11.33
N LEU A 76 1.75 -6.42 10.12
CA LEU A 76 1.80 -4.99 9.83
C LEU A 76 0.42 -4.44 9.43
N SER A 77 -0.61 -4.76 10.20
CA SER A 77 -1.93 -4.12 10.10
C SER A 77 -1.87 -2.65 10.55
N ASP A 78 -2.81 -1.83 10.11
CA ASP A 78 -2.94 -0.46 10.60
C ASP A 78 -3.20 -0.45 12.12
N ILE A 79 -2.49 0.39 12.87
CA ILE A 79 -2.66 0.49 14.32
C ILE A 79 -4.07 0.94 14.72
N HIS A 80 -4.75 1.74 13.89
CA HIS A 80 -6.11 2.15 14.15
C HIS A 80 -7.06 0.94 14.06
N LEU A 81 -6.88 0.10 13.04
CA LEU A 81 -7.63 -1.14 12.88
C LEU A 81 -7.37 -2.10 14.06
N ASP A 82 -6.12 -2.24 14.50
CA ASP A 82 -5.77 -3.06 15.67
C ASP A 82 -6.46 -2.58 16.97
N LYS A 83 -6.79 -1.28 17.05
CA LYS A 83 -7.53 -0.68 18.16
C LYS A 83 -9.06 -0.79 18.00
N GLY A 84 -9.52 -1.38 16.91
CA GLY A 84 -10.94 -1.57 16.59
C GLY A 84 -11.57 -0.43 15.80
N MET A 85 -10.80 0.57 15.35
CA MET A 85 -11.32 1.68 14.54
C MET A 85 -11.84 1.16 13.20
N GLN A 86 -13.06 1.57 12.84
CA GLN A 86 -13.66 1.27 11.54
C GLN A 86 -13.60 2.47 10.60
N CYS A 87 -13.84 2.25 9.31
CA CYS A 87 -13.78 3.32 8.29
C CYS A 87 -14.59 4.56 8.70
N ALA A 88 -15.79 4.35 9.25
CA ALA A 88 -16.71 5.40 9.64
C ALA A 88 -16.31 6.14 10.94
N ASP A 89 -15.33 5.63 11.70
CA ASP A 89 -14.73 6.35 12.82
C ASP A 89 -13.76 7.45 12.37
N CYS A 90 -13.22 7.37 11.14
CA CYS A 90 -12.30 8.34 10.55
C CYS A 90 -12.92 9.14 9.40
N HIS A 91 -13.77 8.52 8.59
CA HIS A 91 -14.55 9.17 7.54
C HIS A 91 -15.87 9.67 8.12
N PHE A 92 -16.01 10.99 8.26
CA PHE A 92 -17.18 11.60 8.90
C PHE A 92 -18.31 11.87 7.90
N SER A 93 -19.40 12.49 8.37
CA SER A 93 -20.62 12.73 7.57
C SER A 93 -20.34 13.30 6.19
N GLN A 94 -19.45 14.29 6.06
CA GLN A 94 -19.16 14.90 4.75
C GLN A 94 -18.33 13.97 3.86
N ASP A 95 -17.35 13.24 4.40
CA ASP A 95 -16.56 12.30 3.61
C ASP A 95 -17.45 11.18 3.02
N ASN A 96 -18.51 10.78 3.72
CA ASN A 96 -19.43 9.74 3.26
C ASN A 96 -20.59 10.25 2.38
N HIS A 97 -21.18 11.40 2.70
CA HIS A 97 -22.37 11.92 2.02
C HIS A 97 -22.05 13.01 0.98
N GLY A 98 -20.80 13.46 0.93
CA GLY A 98 -20.37 14.58 0.09
C GLY A 98 -20.88 15.93 0.59
N ASN A 99 -20.55 16.97 -0.17
CA ASN A 99 -20.99 18.35 0.07
C ASN A 99 -21.60 19.00 -1.19
N GLY A 100 -22.04 18.18 -2.14
CA GLY A 100 -22.64 18.62 -3.40
C GLY A 100 -21.65 19.21 -4.42
N LYS A 101 -20.33 19.17 -4.16
CA LYS A 101 -19.31 19.62 -5.12
C LYS A 101 -18.74 18.46 -5.92
N LEU A 102 -18.42 18.74 -7.19
CA LEU A 102 -17.62 17.84 -8.02
C LEU A 102 -16.13 18.11 -7.79
N TYR A 103 -15.39 17.04 -7.58
CA TYR A 103 -13.96 17.08 -7.30
C TYR A 103 -13.19 16.42 -8.44
N GLY A 104 -12.08 17.06 -8.86
CA GLY A 104 -11.23 16.53 -9.94
C GLY A 104 -10.42 15.29 -9.54
N GLU A 105 -10.22 15.05 -8.24
CA GLU A 105 -9.62 13.84 -7.70
C GLU A 105 -10.14 13.53 -6.30
N THR A 106 -9.98 12.29 -5.85
CA THR A 106 -10.51 11.80 -4.56
C THR A 106 -9.96 12.56 -3.35
N ARG A 107 -8.68 12.96 -3.37
CA ARG A 107 -8.06 13.71 -2.27
C ARG A 107 -8.67 15.09 -2.06
N ASN A 108 -9.19 15.71 -3.13
CA ASN A 108 -9.84 17.01 -3.00
C ASN A 108 -11.11 16.94 -2.15
N ALA A 109 -11.69 15.75 -1.99
CA ALA A 109 -12.89 15.50 -1.20
C ALA A 109 -12.61 15.20 0.29
N LEU A 110 -11.33 15.09 0.70
CA LEU A 110 -10.96 14.75 2.07
C LEU A 110 -11.20 15.91 3.02
N VAL A 111 -11.85 15.63 4.16
CA VAL A 111 -12.02 16.59 5.24
C VAL A 111 -11.08 16.31 6.41
N ILE A 112 -10.77 15.04 6.66
CA ILE A 112 -9.94 14.59 7.78
C ILE A 112 -8.44 14.65 7.49
N THR A 113 -7.67 15.02 8.51
CA THR A 113 -6.20 15.00 8.53
C THR A 113 -5.70 14.36 9.82
N CYS A 114 -4.44 13.90 9.82
CA CYS A 114 -3.83 13.29 11.01
C CYS A 114 -3.79 14.29 12.18
N GLU A 115 -3.45 15.54 11.87
CA GLU A 115 -3.28 16.64 12.81
C GLU A 115 -4.60 17.04 13.50
N ALA A 116 -5.75 16.79 12.86
CA ALA A 116 -7.06 17.06 13.47
C ALA A 116 -7.30 16.25 14.75
N CYS A 117 -6.71 15.05 14.86
CA CYS A 117 -6.82 14.16 16.02
C CYS A 117 -5.53 14.09 16.85
N HIS A 118 -4.37 14.16 16.22
CA HIS A 118 -3.07 13.98 16.89
C HIS A 118 -2.35 15.30 17.21
N GLY A 119 -2.77 16.43 16.63
CA GLY A 119 -2.06 17.70 16.73
C GLY A 119 -0.77 17.72 15.93
N ASP A 120 0.09 18.69 16.24
CA ASP A 120 1.42 18.84 15.65
C ASP A 120 2.49 18.96 16.75
N ILE A 121 3.71 19.33 16.37
CA ILE A 121 4.81 19.48 17.32
C ILE A 121 4.68 20.73 18.22
N ARG A 122 3.78 21.66 17.90
CA ARG A 122 3.54 22.92 18.65
C ARG A 122 2.39 22.77 19.62
N SER A 123 1.31 22.10 19.21
CA SER A 123 0.11 21.98 20.03
C SER A 123 -0.59 20.64 19.88
N ARG A 124 -1.35 20.28 20.94
CA ARG A 124 -2.35 19.20 20.89
C ARG A 124 -3.41 19.50 19.82
N ALA A 125 -4.13 18.46 19.42
CA ALA A 125 -5.23 18.55 18.47
C ALA A 125 -6.32 19.52 18.94
N THR A 126 -6.79 20.35 18.01
CA THR A 126 -7.95 21.23 18.21
C THR A 126 -9.27 20.50 17.99
N LEU A 127 -9.24 19.25 17.47
CA LEU A 127 -10.40 18.50 17.01
C LEU A 127 -11.19 19.25 15.92
N VAL A 128 -10.49 20.02 15.10
CA VAL A 128 -11.07 20.68 13.93
C VAL A 128 -10.44 20.08 12.67
N SER A 129 -11.29 19.50 11.84
CA SER A 129 -10.94 18.91 10.56
C SER A 129 -10.76 20.01 9.51
N THR A 130 -9.55 20.16 8.97
CA THR A 130 -9.20 21.22 8.01
C THR A 130 -8.64 20.67 6.69
N GLY A 131 -9.06 19.48 6.28
CA GLY A 131 -8.70 18.90 4.99
C GLY A 131 -9.22 19.73 3.80
N PRO A 132 -8.78 19.41 2.56
CA PRO A 132 -9.08 20.20 1.36
C PRO A 132 -10.58 20.48 1.12
N ALA A 133 -11.46 19.55 1.49
CA ALA A 133 -12.91 19.70 1.33
C ALA A 133 -13.61 20.36 2.52
N ALA A 134 -12.90 20.60 3.63
CA ALA A 134 -13.50 21.19 4.83
C ALA A 134 -14.05 22.61 4.52
N PRO A 135 -15.16 23.02 5.17
CA PRO A 135 -15.63 24.40 5.10
C PRO A 135 -14.58 25.36 5.69
N GLY A 136 -14.68 26.66 5.42
CA GLY A 136 -13.62 27.64 5.77
C GLY A 136 -13.23 27.68 7.26
N ASN A 137 -14.16 27.37 8.17
CA ASN A 137 -13.91 27.25 9.61
C ASN A 137 -13.58 25.82 10.09
N GLY A 138 -13.47 24.87 9.16
CA GLY A 138 -13.28 23.44 9.43
C GLY A 138 -14.53 22.74 9.97
N ILE A 139 -14.43 21.42 10.15
CA ILE A 139 -15.48 20.62 10.82
C ILE A 139 -15.06 20.36 12.26
N ASN A 140 -15.86 20.82 13.22
CA ASN A 140 -15.61 20.59 14.64
C ASN A 140 -15.97 19.14 15.02
N LEU A 141 -14.97 18.31 15.28
CA LEU A 141 -15.12 16.91 15.68
C LEU A 141 -15.46 16.78 17.17
N ALA A 142 -15.22 17.81 18.00
CA ALA A 142 -15.49 17.77 19.44
C ALA A 142 -16.99 17.74 19.79
N ILE A 143 -17.85 18.08 18.82
CA ILE A 143 -19.31 18.00 18.96
C ILE A 143 -19.88 16.68 18.42
N ASN A 144 -19.07 15.83 17.79
CA ASN A 144 -19.55 14.57 17.25
C ASN A 144 -20.05 13.66 18.37
N THR A 145 -21.11 12.92 18.06
CA THR A 145 -21.67 11.90 18.94
C THR A 145 -21.70 10.56 18.23
N THR A 146 -21.49 9.49 19.00
CA THR A 146 -21.72 8.12 18.55
C THR A 146 -23.23 7.88 18.42
N PRO A 147 -23.68 6.85 17.67
CA PRO A 147 -25.07 6.38 17.68
C PRO A 147 -25.64 6.08 19.08
N PHE A 148 -24.75 5.83 20.05
CA PHE A 148 -25.08 5.57 21.45
C PHE A 148 -25.23 6.83 22.32
N LYS A 149 -25.35 8.01 21.69
CA LYS A 149 -25.56 9.31 22.34
C LYS A 149 -24.43 9.77 23.27
N GLN A 150 -23.24 9.19 23.12
CA GLN A 150 -22.02 9.61 23.81
C GLN A 150 -21.17 10.52 22.90
N LYS A 151 -20.36 11.39 23.49
CA LYS A 151 -19.34 12.14 22.72
C LYS A 151 -18.37 11.15 22.06
N GLN A 152 -18.13 11.33 20.77
CA GLN A 152 -17.18 10.50 20.02
C GLN A 152 -15.74 10.82 20.46
N PHE A 153 -15.39 12.10 20.59
CA PHE A 153 -14.10 12.54 21.10
C PHE A 153 -14.25 13.18 22.48
N TYR A 154 -13.39 12.83 23.42
CA TYR A 154 -13.42 13.43 24.75
C TYR A 154 -12.06 13.36 25.45
N TRP A 155 -11.83 14.30 26.37
CA TRP A 155 -10.60 14.36 27.16
C TRP A 155 -10.81 13.73 28.53
N ARG A 156 -9.85 12.91 28.98
CA ARG A 156 -9.74 12.41 30.35
C ARG A 156 -8.42 12.92 30.94
N GLY A 157 -8.50 14.02 31.68
CA GLY A 157 -7.31 14.79 32.04
C GLY A 157 -6.67 15.42 30.79
N ASP A 158 -5.39 15.17 30.58
CA ASP A 158 -4.63 15.65 29.41
C ASP A 158 -4.58 14.66 28.23
N ARG A 159 -5.27 13.51 28.34
CA ARG A 159 -5.31 12.46 27.31
C ARG A 159 -6.60 12.51 26.51
N LEU A 160 -6.48 12.47 25.18
CA LEU A 160 -7.61 12.42 24.25
C LEU A 160 -8.02 10.97 24.02
N PHE A 161 -9.32 10.72 24.03
CA PHE A 161 -9.90 9.44 23.69
C PHE A 161 -10.93 9.60 22.57
N GLN A 162 -11.02 8.56 21.74
CA GLN A 162 -12.07 8.40 20.74
C GLN A 162 -12.86 7.12 21.05
N ARG A 163 -14.18 7.20 20.91
CA ARG A 163 -15.09 6.06 20.99
C ARG A 163 -15.43 5.58 19.59
N SER A 164 -15.59 4.26 19.45
CA SER A 164 -16.13 3.69 18.22
C SER A 164 -17.59 4.11 18.03
N ILE A 165 -17.97 4.35 16.79
CA ILE A 165 -19.36 4.50 16.40
C ILE A 165 -20.04 3.16 16.11
N MET A 166 -19.26 2.08 16.02
CA MET A 166 -19.73 0.73 15.68
C MET A 166 -19.91 -0.16 16.92
N ASP A 167 -19.15 0.08 17.98
CA ASP A 167 -19.22 -0.68 19.24
C ASP A 167 -19.29 0.27 20.46
N PRO A 168 -20.35 0.20 21.29
CA PRO A 168 -20.52 1.09 22.45
C PRO A 168 -19.50 0.88 23.57
N ASN A 169 -18.79 -0.25 23.59
CA ASN A 169 -17.83 -0.60 24.62
C ASN A 169 -16.37 -0.38 24.19
N GLN A 170 -16.15 0.03 22.94
CA GLN A 170 -14.82 0.22 22.38
C GLN A 170 -14.39 1.69 22.41
N GLU A 171 -13.25 1.96 23.02
CA GLU A 171 -12.58 3.25 22.97
C GLU A 171 -11.06 3.10 22.94
N TRP A 172 -10.36 4.09 22.40
CA TRP A 172 -8.91 4.12 22.36
C TRP A 172 -8.37 5.51 22.65
N GLU A 173 -7.15 5.54 23.20
CA GLU A 173 -6.39 6.78 23.34
C GLU A 173 -5.90 7.26 21.97
N VAL A 174 -6.04 8.55 21.72
CA VAL A 174 -5.47 9.25 20.57
C VAL A 174 -4.23 9.99 21.04
N VAL A 175 -3.06 9.37 20.83
CA VAL A 175 -1.76 9.91 21.27
C VAL A 175 -1.46 11.23 20.58
N GLN A 176 -1.06 12.26 21.34
CA GLN A 176 -0.76 13.58 20.79
C GLN A 176 0.71 13.68 20.36
N VAL A 177 0.98 14.31 19.22
CA VAL A 177 2.35 14.44 18.67
C VAL A 177 3.30 15.11 19.66
N VAL A 178 2.85 16.19 20.30
CA VAL A 178 3.62 16.94 21.31
C VAL A 178 4.08 16.05 22.49
N ASP A 179 3.28 15.06 22.87
CA ASP A 179 3.62 14.13 23.96
C ASP A 179 4.75 13.19 23.56
N THR A 180 4.79 12.77 22.28
CA THR A 180 5.83 11.87 21.78
C THR A 180 7.21 12.50 21.67
N ILE A 181 7.31 13.84 21.64
CA ILE A 181 8.57 14.56 21.43
C ILE A 181 9.08 15.29 22.68
N THR A 182 8.25 15.41 23.72
CA THR A 182 8.58 16.20 24.92
C THR A 182 9.08 15.29 26.03
N PRO A 183 10.34 15.44 26.49
CA PRO A 183 10.87 14.65 27.61
C PRO A 183 9.98 14.76 28.86
N GLY A 184 9.76 13.62 29.53
CA GLY A 184 8.94 13.54 30.74
C GLY A 184 7.43 13.45 30.50
N ARG A 185 6.94 13.56 29.25
CA ARG A 185 5.53 13.30 28.92
C ARG A 185 5.26 11.80 28.75
N PRO A 186 4.02 11.34 28.98
CA PRO A 186 3.59 10.02 28.58
C PRO A 186 3.83 9.81 27.08
N HIS A 187 4.30 8.62 26.68
CA HIS A 187 4.63 8.26 25.28
C HIS A 187 5.85 8.95 24.66
N TYR A 188 6.71 9.61 25.45
CA TYR A 188 7.98 10.15 24.95
C TYR A 188 8.81 9.10 24.20
N SER A 189 9.30 9.47 23.02
CA SER A 189 10.21 8.65 22.21
C SER A 189 11.33 9.55 21.67
N GLU A 190 12.58 9.21 21.98
CA GLU A 190 13.74 9.93 21.47
C GLU A 190 13.81 9.87 19.94
N LYS A 191 13.50 8.70 19.35
CA LYS A 191 13.38 8.54 17.90
C LYS A 191 12.34 9.48 17.29
N SER A 192 11.15 9.56 17.92
CA SER A 192 10.08 10.49 17.49
C SER A 192 10.54 11.94 17.56
N ARG A 193 11.19 12.32 18.66
CA ARG A 193 11.75 13.66 18.86
C ARG A 193 12.79 13.98 17.78
N LEU A 194 13.77 13.12 17.56
CA LEU A 194 14.80 13.30 16.54
C LEU A 194 14.16 13.49 15.15
N ALA A 195 13.34 12.54 14.70
CA ALA A 195 12.75 12.56 13.37
C ALA A 195 11.89 13.82 13.11
N LYS A 196 11.14 14.29 14.11
CA LYS A 196 10.22 15.43 13.98
C LYS A 196 10.87 16.80 14.23
N THR A 197 12.05 16.85 14.84
CA THR A 197 12.74 18.11 15.19
C THR A 197 14.07 18.33 14.49
N ILE A 198 14.54 17.36 13.71
CA ILE A 198 15.75 17.50 12.90
C ILE A 198 15.59 18.62 11.85
N GLN A 199 16.59 19.48 11.78
CA GLN A 199 16.65 20.60 10.85
C GLN A 199 17.29 20.19 9.51
N LYS A 200 17.15 21.07 8.52
CA LYS A 200 17.69 20.87 7.17
C LYS A 200 19.22 20.75 7.10
N ASP A 201 19.93 21.17 8.15
CA ASP A 201 21.38 20.97 8.28
C ASP A 201 21.77 19.51 8.58
N GLY A 202 20.79 18.66 8.95
CA GLY A 202 21.01 17.27 9.31
C GLY A 202 21.72 17.05 10.64
N LEU A 203 22.01 18.11 11.40
CA LEU A 203 22.80 18.08 12.63
C LEU A 203 22.00 18.58 13.83
N THR A 204 21.23 19.65 13.64
CA THR A 204 20.51 20.31 14.72
C THR A 204 19.15 19.65 14.93
N TRP A 205 18.86 19.21 16.16
CA TRP A 205 17.57 18.63 16.53
C TRP A 205 17.27 18.81 18.03
N GLY A 206 16.07 18.44 18.46
CA GLY A 206 15.67 18.35 19.85
C GLY A 206 15.22 19.67 20.48
N ALA A 207 15.93 20.77 20.20
CA ALA A 207 15.50 22.11 20.59
C ALA A 207 14.66 22.73 19.47
N ILE A 208 13.36 22.91 19.71
CA ILE A 208 12.56 23.81 18.90
C ILE A 208 12.71 25.20 19.53
N ALA A 209 13.94 25.74 19.47
CA ALA A 209 14.36 26.97 20.15
C ALA A 209 13.49 28.19 19.77
N ASP A 210 12.78 28.07 18.65
CA ASP A 210 11.70 28.96 18.27
C ASP A 210 10.58 28.11 17.60
N GLN A 211 9.55 27.74 18.35
CA GLN A 211 8.37 27.01 17.83
C GLN A 211 7.62 27.78 16.73
N SER A 212 8.00 29.03 16.42
CA SER A 212 7.38 29.82 15.37
C SER A 212 7.90 29.47 13.96
N ASP A 213 9.17 29.11 13.78
CA ASP A 213 9.75 28.89 12.45
C ASP A 213 9.93 27.40 12.10
N LEU A 214 8.81 26.76 11.78
CA LEU A 214 8.77 25.38 11.29
C LEU A 214 9.44 25.19 9.91
N THR A 215 9.88 26.26 9.25
CA THR A 215 10.49 26.16 7.91
C THR A 215 11.91 25.61 7.97
N LYS A 216 12.56 25.61 9.14
CA LYS A 216 13.90 25.04 9.36
C LYS A 216 13.91 23.52 9.45
N LEU A 217 12.77 22.91 9.79
CA LEU A 217 12.64 21.46 9.94
C LEU A 217 12.79 20.75 8.60
N ALA A 218 13.51 19.63 8.60
CA ALA A 218 13.61 18.75 7.44
C ALA A 218 12.27 18.06 7.13
N HIS A 219 11.52 17.68 8.18
CA HIS A 219 10.27 16.94 8.09
C HIS A 219 9.07 17.75 8.61
N SER A 220 9.00 19.04 8.26
CA SER A 220 7.85 19.88 8.63
C SER A 220 6.55 19.30 8.07
N SER A 221 5.45 19.35 8.83
CA SER A 221 4.12 18.87 8.38
C SER A 221 3.60 19.62 7.16
N SER A 222 4.10 20.84 6.89
CA SER A 222 3.79 21.60 5.67
C SER A 222 4.53 21.11 4.42
N LYS A 223 5.56 20.27 4.58
CA LYS A 223 6.41 19.75 3.50
C LYS A 223 6.38 18.24 3.36
N MET A 224 6.05 17.49 4.40
CA MET A 224 5.97 16.03 4.38
C MET A 224 4.71 15.56 5.10
N SER A 225 4.02 14.61 4.50
CA SER A 225 2.82 14.00 5.08
C SER A 225 3.19 12.99 6.17
N CYS A 226 2.36 12.86 7.22
CA CYS A 226 2.63 11.94 8.33
C CYS A 226 2.79 10.49 7.86
N GLN A 227 1.98 10.06 6.88
CA GLN A 227 2.05 8.71 6.32
C GLN A 227 3.38 8.42 5.58
N SER A 228 4.16 9.44 5.19
CA SER A 228 5.51 9.26 4.61
C SER A 228 6.51 8.61 5.58
N CYS A 229 6.25 8.69 6.88
CA CYS A 229 7.05 8.01 7.89
C CYS A 229 6.24 6.89 8.55
N HIS A 230 4.98 7.16 8.88
CA HIS A 230 4.19 6.26 9.72
C HIS A 230 3.67 5.01 9.01
N THR A 231 3.64 4.98 7.67
CA THR A 231 3.19 3.79 6.93
C THR A 231 4.25 2.70 6.98
N SER A 232 3.88 1.50 7.41
CA SER A 232 4.82 0.38 7.53
C SER A 232 5.19 -0.23 6.18
N TRP A 233 4.20 -0.37 5.30
CA TRP A 233 4.35 -0.87 3.93
C TRP A 233 3.37 -0.17 2.98
N THR A 234 3.60 -0.29 1.68
CA THR A 234 2.77 0.32 0.64
C THR A 234 2.40 -0.70 -0.41
N THR A 235 1.14 -0.68 -0.85
CA THR A 235 0.70 -1.40 -2.04
C THR A 235 1.31 -0.85 -3.33
N SER A 236 1.81 -1.75 -4.17
CA SER A 236 2.21 -1.46 -5.54
C SER A 236 1.41 -2.31 -6.54
N CYS A 237 1.08 -1.71 -7.69
CA CYS A 237 0.24 -2.29 -8.73
C CYS A 237 1.05 -2.78 -9.94
N PHE A 238 2.38 -2.85 -9.83
CA PHE A 238 3.22 -3.46 -10.86
C PHE A 238 2.91 -4.96 -10.98
N GLY A 239 2.38 -5.39 -12.12
CA GLY A 239 1.99 -6.79 -12.28
C GLY A 239 0.66 -6.97 -13.01
N CYS A 240 -0.27 -6.04 -12.87
CA CYS A 240 -1.59 -6.18 -13.44
C CYS A 240 -1.51 -6.35 -14.97
N HIS A 241 -2.37 -7.22 -15.50
CA HIS A 241 -2.37 -7.55 -16.92
C HIS A 241 -3.79 -7.46 -17.47
N LEU A 242 -3.94 -6.79 -18.61
CA LEU A 242 -5.15 -6.77 -19.41
C LEU A 242 -4.96 -7.64 -20.65
N SER A 243 -5.62 -8.79 -20.68
CA SER A 243 -5.55 -9.73 -21.80
C SER A 243 -6.84 -9.67 -22.59
N MET A 244 -6.76 -9.18 -23.82
CA MET A 244 -7.90 -9.04 -24.72
C MET A 244 -7.94 -10.19 -25.74
N SER A 245 -9.12 -10.80 -25.89
CA SER A 245 -9.41 -11.82 -26.90
C SER A 245 -10.55 -11.38 -27.80
N ALA A 246 -10.32 -11.38 -29.12
CA ALA A 246 -11.36 -11.17 -30.11
C ALA A 246 -12.28 -12.40 -30.21
N ASN A 247 -13.47 -12.20 -30.79
CA ASN A 247 -14.51 -13.22 -30.98
C ASN A 247 -15.10 -13.81 -29.69
N GLN A 248 -14.93 -13.15 -28.55
CA GLN A 248 -15.64 -13.47 -27.33
C GLN A 248 -16.75 -12.44 -27.11
N ARG A 249 -18.00 -12.88 -27.32
CA ARG A 249 -19.18 -12.02 -27.19
C ARG A 249 -19.54 -11.85 -25.72
N MET A 250 -19.47 -10.63 -25.20
CA MET A 250 -19.77 -10.30 -23.80
C MET A 250 -20.62 -9.02 -23.71
N PRO A 251 -21.52 -8.92 -22.72
CA PRO A 251 -22.19 -7.66 -22.41
C PRO A 251 -21.19 -6.66 -21.84
N MET A 252 -21.36 -5.39 -22.20
CA MET A 252 -20.70 -4.29 -21.50
C MET A 252 -21.25 -4.18 -20.08
N LEU A 253 -20.35 -4.06 -19.11
CA LEU A 253 -20.70 -3.92 -17.69
C LEU A 253 -20.85 -2.45 -17.26
N HIS A 254 -20.56 -1.50 -18.17
CA HIS A 254 -20.79 -0.07 -17.99
C HIS A 254 -22.02 0.40 -18.79
N ASN A 255 -22.50 1.60 -18.42
CA ASN A 255 -23.78 2.26 -18.71
C ASN A 255 -24.30 2.24 -20.16
N GLU A 256 -23.57 1.68 -21.12
CA GLU A 256 -23.93 1.64 -22.53
C GLU A 256 -24.85 0.47 -22.90
N GLY A 257 -24.85 -0.63 -22.13
CA GLY A 257 -25.73 -1.79 -22.36
C GLY A 257 -25.49 -2.55 -23.68
N LEU A 258 -24.39 -2.26 -24.37
CA LEU A 258 -24.02 -2.86 -25.66
C LEU A 258 -23.38 -4.23 -25.49
N LEU A 259 -23.27 -4.95 -26.60
CA LEU A 259 -22.49 -6.18 -26.70
C LEU A 259 -21.17 -5.89 -27.41
N THR A 260 -20.07 -6.33 -26.82
CA THR A 260 -18.74 -6.33 -27.45
C THR A 260 -18.41 -7.74 -27.97
N ARG A 261 -17.60 -7.82 -29.02
CA ARG A 261 -16.96 -9.07 -29.49
C ARG A 261 -15.51 -9.20 -29.04
N ASN A 262 -15.03 -8.23 -28.28
CA ASN A 262 -13.70 -8.16 -27.72
C ASN A 262 -13.84 -8.21 -26.21
N TYR A 263 -13.39 -9.30 -25.62
CA TYR A 263 -13.39 -9.47 -24.18
C TYR A 263 -11.99 -9.18 -23.63
N THR A 264 -11.91 -8.24 -22.69
CA THR A 264 -10.67 -7.97 -21.96
C THR A 264 -10.81 -8.51 -20.55
N ALA A 265 -10.05 -9.56 -20.25
CA ALA A 265 -9.89 -10.05 -18.90
C ALA A 265 -8.93 -9.12 -18.15
N TYR A 266 -9.31 -8.74 -16.92
CA TYR A 266 -8.38 -8.12 -15.99
C TYR A 266 -7.83 -9.19 -15.05
N ASP A 267 -6.52 -9.35 -15.08
CA ASP A 267 -5.79 -10.31 -14.27
C ASP A 267 -4.94 -9.57 -13.25
N PHE A 268 -5.38 -9.63 -12.00
CA PHE A 268 -4.68 -9.02 -10.87
C PHE A 268 -3.54 -9.94 -10.46
N MET A 269 -2.37 -9.77 -11.08
CA MET A 269 -1.31 -10.76 -10.89
C MET A 269 -0.57 -10.58 -9.57
N VAL A 270 -0.39 -9.34 -9.10
CA VAL A 270 0.26 -9.08 -7.81
C VAL A 270 -0.06 -7.66 -7.32
N LEU A 271 -0.75 -7.52 -6.19
CA LEU A 271 -0.53 -6.35 -5.33
C LEU A 271 0.67 -6.67 -4.46
N ARG A 272 1.71 -5.84 -4.56
CA ARG A 272 2.97 -6.06 -3.84
C ARG A 272 3.08 -5.14 -2.63
N ASP A 273 3.80 -5.59 -1.62
CA ASP A 273 4.14 -4.83 -0.40
C ASP A 273 5.64 -4.50 -0.28
N ASP A 274 6.45 -4.85 -1.28
CA ASP A 274 7.92 -4.80 -1.28
C ASP A 274 8.52 -3.56 -1.96
N VAL A 275 7.69 -2.56 -2.27
CA VAL A 275 8.11 -1.32 -2.92
C VAL A 275 7.68 -0.16 -2.05
N TYR A 276 8.60 0.76 -1.76
CA TYR A 276 8.30 2.05 -1.13
C TYR A 276 8.82 3.20 -2.00
N MET A 277 7.94 4.15 -2.33
CA MET A 277 8.24 5.27 -3.23
C MET A 277 7.69 6.55 -2.64
N LEU A 278 8.45 7.64 -2.76
CA LEU A 278 8.05 8.98 -2.35
C LEU A 278 7.94 9.88 -3.57
N GLY A 279 6.96 10.77 -3.54
CA GLY A 279 6.74 11.78 -4.57
C GLY A 279 6.13 13.04 -3.97
N ILE A 280 5.84 14.00 -4.83
CA ILE A 280 5.19 15.26 -4.45
C ILE A 280 3.69 15.10 -4.67
N ASP A 281 2.91 15.32 -3.62
CA ASP A 281 1.45 15.29 -3.66
C ASP A 281 0.87 16.51 -4.38
N GLY A 282 -0.45 16.50 -4.63
CA GLY A 282 -1.13 17.54 -5.37
C GLY A 282 -1.12 18.92 -4.69
N THR A 283 -1.52 19.94 -5.46
CA THR A 283 -1.57 21.33 -4.98
C THR A 283 -2.54 21.51 -3.82
N VAL A 284 -3.66 20.78 -3.81
CA VAL A 284 -4.69 20.84 -2.75
C VAL A 284 -4.19 20.36 -1.39
N THR A 285 -3.17 19.49 -1.36
CA THR A 285 -2.55 18.98 -0.14
C THR A 285 -1.25 19.72 0.19
N GLY A 286 -0.92 20.77 -0.58
CA GLY A 286 0.20 21.67 -0.31
C GLY A 286 1.53 21.21 -0.92
N ASN A 287 1.52 20.34 -1.94
CA ASN A 287 2.74 19.80 -2.56
C ASN A 287 3.69 19.14 -1.55
N ARG A 288 3.12 18.38 -0.61
CA ARG A 288 3.89 17.67 0.43
C ARG A 288 4.53 16.41 -0.16
N VAL A 289 5.70 16.03 0.35
CA VAL A 289 6.25 14.69 0.14
C VAL A 289 5.26 13.67 0.72
N SER A 290 4.90 12.66 -0.07
CA SER A 290 3.91 11.65 0.29
C SER A 290 4.27 10.30 -0.34
N PRO A 291 3.84 9.17 0.27
CA PRO A 291 3.90 7.88 -0.40
C PRO A 291 3.16 7.93 -1.72
N ILE A 292 3.79 7.41 -2.76
CA ILE A 292 3.15 7.22 -4.06
C ILE A 292 3.22 5.76 -4.46
N ARG A 293 2.27 5.35 -5.31
CA ARG A 293 2.24 4.02 -5.91
C ARG A 293 2.12 4.14 -7.41
N SER A 294 2.46 3.07 -8.11
CA SER A 294 2.09 2.91 -9.51
C SER A 294 0.55 2.94 -9.65
N ALA A 295 0.02 3.85 -10.44
CA ALA A 295 -1.39 3.93 -10.80
C ALA A 295 -1.61 3.18 -12.11
N CYS A 296 -2.27 2.02 -12.04
CA CYS A 296 -2.59 1.20 -13.21
C CYS A 296 -1.36 0.85 -14.07
N ALA A 297 -0.28 0.35 -13.46
CA ALA A 297 0.90 -0.15 -14.17
C ALA A 297 0.62 -1.49 -14.87
N VAL A 298 -0.31 -1.45 -15.82
CA VAL A 298 -0.76 -2.60 -16.58
C VAL A 298 0.18 -2.90 -17.73
N VAL A 299 0.41 -4.19 -17.96
CA VAL A 299 0.84 -4.67 -19.27
C VAL A 299 -0.39 -5.13 -20.04
N VAL A 300 -0.31 -5.17 -21.36
CA VAL A 300 -1.43 -5.51 -22.24
C VAL A 300 -1.06 -6.63 -23.20
N SER A 301 -2.04 -7.49 -23.50
CA SER A 301 -1.98 -8.48 -24.58
C SER A 301 -3.24 -8.40 -25.42
N SER A 302 -3.12 -8.66 -26.72
CA SER A 302 -4.26 -8.69 -27.63
C SER A 302 -4.16 -9.83 -28.61
N GLN A 303 -5.22 -10.64 -28.64
CA GLN A 303 -5.43 -11.71 -29.61
C GLN A 303 -6.49 -11.31 -30.63
N ASN A 304 -6.15 -11.39 -31.92
CA ASN A 304 -7.05 -11.04 -33.02
C ASN A 304 -8.09 -12.15 -33.30
N ALA A 305 -8.96 -11.90 -34.28
CA ALA A 305 -10.04 -12.83 -34.66
C ALA A 305 -9.53 -14.19 -35.19
N GLN A 306 -8.33 -14.22 -35.73
CA GLN A 306 -7.62 -15.39 -36.26
C GLN A 306 -6.87 -16.16 -35.17
N ARG A 307 -6.91 -15.68 -33.92
CA ARG A 307 -6.19 -16.21 -32.75
C ARG A 307 -4.68 -15.92 -32.73
N ASP A 308 -4.22 -14.97 -33.55
CA ASP A 308 -2.85 -14.47 -33.49
C ASP A 308 -2.71 -13.45 -32.36
N TRP A 309 -1.60 -13.50 -31.64
CA TRP A 309 -1.24 -12.49 -30.66
C TRP A 309 -0.53 -11.33 -31.36
N LEU A 310 -1.18 -10.16 -31.40
CA LEU A 310 -0.62 -8.95 -31.99
C LEU A 310 0.49 -8.36 -31.11
N TYR A 311 0.29 -8.42 -29.80
CA TYR A 311 1.26 -8.11 -28.77
C TYR A 311 0.94 -8.93 -27.52
N TYR A 312 1.98 -9.21 -26.73
CA TYR A 312 1.88 -10.03 -25.53
C TYR A 312 2.70 -9.40 -24.40
N GLN A 313 2.04 -9.11 -23.28
CA GLN A 313 2.61 -8.50 -22.07
C GLN A 313 3.41 -7.23 -22.34
N GLN A 314 2.91 -6.38 -23.23
CA GLN A 314 3.57 -5.16 -23.63
C GLN A 314 3.15 -4.01 -22.70
N GLN A 315 4.10 -3.19 -22.28
CA GLN A 315 3.80 -1.93 -21.61
C GLN A 315 3.23 -0.93 -22.61
N THR A 316 2.21 -0.19 -22.20
CA THR A 316 1.68 0.90 -23.03
C THR A 316 2.70 2.05 -23.09
N VAL A 317 2.90 2.62 -24.27
CA VAL A 317 3.75 3.78 -24.51
C VAL A 317 2.96 4.75 -25.38
N SER A 318 2.98 6.04 -25.04
CA SER A 318 2.32 7.07 -25.84
C SER A 318 3.04 7.26 -27.18
N SER A 319 2.40 7.90 -28.16
CA SER A 319 3.02 8.25 -29.44
C SER A 319 4.31 9.06 -29.29
N GLU A 320 4.39 9.88 -28.25
CA GLU A 320 5.52 10.75 -27.93
C GLU A 320 6.61 10.01 -27.15
N GLY A 321 6.42 8.74 -26.80
CA GLY A 321 7.40 7.91 -26.10
C GLY A 321 7.28 7.92 -24.57
N PHE A 322 6.21 8.47 -24.00
CA PHE A 322 6.00 8.42 -22.55
C PHE A 322 5.50 7.05 -22.11
N SER A 323 6.04 6.56 -20.98
CA SER A 323 5.53 5.37 -20.31
C SER A 323 4.04 5.53 -19.98
N GLY A 324 3.24 4.52 -20.29
CA GLY A 324 1.84 4.44 -19.88
C GLY A 324 1.64 4.07 -18.40
N GLN A 325 2.72 3.89 -17.63
CA GLN A 325 2.65 3.75 -16.18
C GLN A 325 2.59 5.13 -15.55
N ALA A 326 1.50 5.40 -14.82
CA ALA A 326 1.36 6.59 -14.01
C ALA A 326 1.75 6.29 -12.55
N PHE A 327 2.00 7.34 -11.78
CA PHE A 327 2.15 7.25 -10.33
C PHE A 327 1.17 8.20 -9.66
N SER A 328 0.61 7.78 -8.53
CA SER A 328 -0.29 8.63 -7.75
C SER A 328 0.04 8.58 -6.26
N PRO A 329 -0.01 9.74 -5.56
CA PRO A 329 0.01 9.78 -4.11
C PRO A 329 -1.18 9.05 -3.52
N TYR A 330 -1.06 8.54 -2.29
CA TYR A 330 -2.20 7.98 -1.57
C TYR A 330 -1.90 7.79 -0.08
N VAL A 331 -2.94 7.51 0.70
CA VAL A 331 -2.82 7.05 2.09
C VAL A 331 -2.92 5.51 2.09
N PRO A 332 -1.85 4.78 2.46
CA PRO A 332 -1.86 3.32 2.36
C PRO A 332 -2.73 2.61 3.38
N HIS A 333 -3.10 3.28 4.48
CA HIS A 333 -3.82 2.70 5.63
C HIS A 333 -3.07 1.51 6.24
N THR A 334 -1.77 1.71 6.48
CA THR A 334 -0.87 0.73 7.11
C THR A 334 -0.02 1.41 8.20
N VAL A 335 -0.57 2.45 8.83
CA VAL A 335 0.21 3.28 9.76
C VAL A 335 0.48 2.56 11.07
N ARG A 336 1.68 2.77 11.63
CA ARG A 336 2.17 2.17 12.87
C ARG A 336 2.75 3.23 13.79
N ALA A 337 2.84 2.89 15.07
CA ALA A 337 3.54 3.70 16.08
C ALA A 337 5.02 3.30 16.25
N LYS A 338 5.35 2.01 16.02
CA LYS A 338 6.70 1.46 16.21
C LYS A 338 7.32 0.95 14.92
N GLU A 339 6.59 0.19 14.10
CA GLU A 339 7.07 -0.34 12.82
C GLU A 339 6.91 0.68 11.68
N THR A 340 7.50 1.86 11.86
CA THR A 340 7.49 2.97 10.89
C THR A 340 8.71 2.91 9.98
N LYS A 341 8.78 3.81 8.98
CA LYS A 341 10.02 4.04 8.24
C LYS A 341 11.10 4.60 9.18
N GLU A 342 12.32 4.12 9.01
CA GLU A 342 13.51 4.54 9.74
C GLU A 342 14.39 5.42 8.83
N CYS A 343 15.41 6.09 9.37
CA CYS A 343 16.23 7.05 8.62
C CYS A 343 16.80 6.46 7.32
N THR A 344 17.31 5.23 7.36
CA THR A 344 17.92 4.56 6.19
C THR A 344 16.91 4.03 5.17
N ASP A 345 15.61 4.14 5.43
CA ASP A 345 14.59 3.84 4.44
C ASP A 345 14.38 5.01 3.48
N CYS A 346 14.83 6.22 3.85
CA CYS A 346 14.68 7.45 3.06
C CYS A 346 15.99 8.25 2.88
N HIS A 347 17.07 7.87 3.57
CA HIS A 347 18.39 8.51 3.48
C HIS A 347 19.47 7.47 3.21
N VAL A 348 20.56 7.91 2.60
CA VAL A 348 21.74 7.06 2.35
C VAL A 348 22.29 6.55 3.68
N SER A 349 22.48 5.23 3.76
CA SER A 349 23.03 4.54 4.93
C SER A 349 24.51 4.87 5.08
N GLN A 350 24.97 5.06 6.32
CA GLN A 350 26.40 5.21 6.62
C GLN A 350 27.20 3.95 6.24
N GLU A 351 26.56 2.79 6.28
CA GLU A 351 27.13 1.51 5.86
C GLU A 351 27.22 1.36 4.33
N ARG A 352 26.63 2.31 3.57
CA ARG A 352 26.63 2.37 2.10
C ARG A 352 25.99 1.13 1.44
N ASP A 353 24.97 0.59 2.09
CA ASP A 353 24.33 -0.68 1.72
C ASP A 353 22.92 -0.51 1.11
N ASN A 354 22.45 0.72 0.87
CA ASN A 354 21.06 1.00 0.48
C ASN A 354 20.88 1.83 -0.82
N ASN A 355 21.89 1.96 -1.68
CA ASN A 355 21.80 2.78 -2.90
C ASN A 355 20.66 2.35 -3.84
N ALA A 356 20.47 1.04 -4.05
CA ALA A 356 19.36 0.53 -4.86
C ALA A 356 18.00 0.85 -4.22
N TRP A 357 17.92 0.80 -2.89
CA TRP A 357 16.72 1.20 -2.16
C TRP A 357 16.43 2.69 -2.35
N MET A 358 17.45 3.53 -2.24
CA MET A 358 17.33 4.97 -2.46
C MET A 358 16.86 5.30 -3.88
N ALA A 359 17.37 4.60 -4.90
CA ALA A 359 16.91 4.76 -6.28
C ALA A 359 15.43 4.34 -6.45
N GLN A 360 14.95 3.33 -5.70
CA GLN A 360 13.52 2.97 -5.68
C GLN A 360 12.68 4.07 -5.02
N VAL A 361 13.09 4.52 -3.84
CA VAL A 361 12.37 5.54 -3.06
C VAL A 361 12.23 6.85 -3.84
N LEU A 362 13.26 7.22 -4.61
CA LEU A 362 13.29 8.41 -5.46
C LEU A 362 12.77 8.16 -6.89
N ILE A 363 12.35 6.94 -7.20
CA ILE A 363 11.75 6.55 -8.50
C ILE A 363 12.72 6.84 -9.67
N GLN A 364 14.01 6.65 -9.43
CA GLN A 364 15.04 6.74 -10.47
C GLN A 364 15.15 5.45 -11.30
N GLY A 365 14.40 4.42 -10.90
CA GLY A 365 14.45 3.11 -11.53
C GLY A 365 15.58 2.25 -10.96
N THR A 366 15.27 0.98 -10.70
CA THR A 366 16.21 0.04 -10.08
C THR A 366 16.31 -1.27 -10.83
N ASN A 367 15.50 -1.45 -11.88
CA ASN A 367 15.26 -2.76 -12.51
C ASN A 367 14.77 -3.83 -11.51
N PHE A 368 14.31 -3.42 -10.32
CA PHE A 368 13.79 -4.34 -9.29
C PHE A 368 12.57 -5.10 -9.79
N LEU A 369 11.77 -4.47 -10.65
CA LEU A 369 10.66 -5.10 -11.36
C LEU A 369 10.91 -4.94 -12.85
N ASN A 370 11.27 -6.04 -13.50
CA ASN A 370 11.44 -6.13 -14.94
C ASN A 370 10.47 -7.17 -15.51
N PHE A 371 9.72 -6.75 -16.53
CA PHE A 371 8.95 -7.67 -17.35
C PHE A 371 9.83 -8.19 -18.47
N MET A 372 10.31 -9.42 -18.31
CA MET A 372 11.13 -10.10 -19.31
C MET A 372 10.30 -10.70 -20.46
N GLY A 373 8.97 -10.67 -20.34
CA GLY A 373 8.04 -11.29 -21.28
C GLY A 373 8.14 -12.82 -21.31
N ARG A 374 7.56 -13.43 -22.34
CA ARG A 374 7.56 -14.88 -22.55
C ARG A 374 8.89 -15.43 -23.08
N TYR A 375 9.61 -14.60 -23.83
CA TYR A 375 10.86 -14.95 -24.49
C TYR A 375 11.96 -13.97 -24.08
N VAL A 376 13.11 -14.52 -23.72
CA VAL A 376 14.35 -13.74 -23.55
C VAL A 376 15.23 -13.98 -24.75
N TYR A 377 15.68 -12.91 -25.38
CA TYR A 377 16.59 -12.96 -26.52
C TYR A 377 18.03 -12.93 -26.02
N VAL A 378 18.77 -13.99 -26.31
CA VAL A 378 20.17 -14.16 -25.90
C VAL A 378 21.05 -14.02 -27.14
N ALA A 379 22.00 -13.09 -27.11
CA ALA A 379 22.99 -12.95 -28.17
C ALA A 379 23.92 -14.17 -28.20
N THR A 380 24.15 -14.72 -29.39
CA THR A 380 25.00 -15.90 -29.63
C THR A 380 26.27 -15.53 -30.39
N GLY A 381 26.77 -14.30 -30.22
CA GLY A 381 27.95 -13.79 -30.91
C GLY A 381 27.67 -13.55 -32.40
N GLU A 382 28.51 -14.10 -33.27
CA GLU A 382 28.38 -13.97 -34.73
C GLU A 382 27.16 -14.73 -35.29
N ASP A 383 26.63 -15.71 -34.55
CA ASP A 383 25.48 -16.53 -34.96
C ASP A 383 24.12 -15.81 -34.77
N GLY A 384 24.11 -14.57 -34.30
CA GLY A 384 22.91 -13.75 -34.12
C GLY A 384 22.33 -13.78 -32.70
N PHE A 385 21.03 -14.07 -32.58
CA PHE A 385 20.33 -14.19 -31.30
C PHE A 385 19.37 -15.37 -31.28
N ASN A 386 19.19 -15.96 -30.11
CA ASN A 386 18.23 -17.03 -29.87
C ASN A 386 17.10 -16.57 -28.95
N ALA A 387 15.86 -16.91 -29.26
CA ALA A 387 14.68 -16.63 -28.43
C ALA A 387 14.43 -17.79 -27.47
N VAL A 388 14.81 -17.62 -26.20
CA VAL A 388 14.60 -18.63 -25.16
C VAL A 388 13.24 -18.43 -24.52
N LYS A 389 12.38 -19.44 -24.59
CA LYS A 389 11.07 -19.42 -23.90
C LYS A 389 11.27 -19.56 -22.39
N ILE A 390 10.91 -18.54 -21.63
CA ILE A 390 11.16 -18.49 -20.17
C ILE A 390 9.89 -18.54 -19.32
N ALA A 391 8.70 -18.35 -19.89
CA ALA A 391 7.44 -18.35 -19.15
C ALA A 391 6.34 -19.18 -19.83
N GLU A 392 5.40 -19.66 -19.02
CA GLU A 392 4.11 -20.17 -19.51
C GLU A 392 3.35 -19.07 -20.26
N HIS A 393 2.41 -19.47 -21.12
CA HIS A 393 1.55 -18.51 -21.84
C HIS A 393 0.30 -18.14 -21.05
N ASP A 394 -0.15 -19.03 -20.16
CA ASP A 394 -1.35 -18.83 -19.39
C ASP A 394 -1.11 -17.88 -18.23
N GLU A 395 -2.05 -16.95 -18.03
CA GLU A 395 -2.04 -15.97 -16.94
C GLU A 395 -2.33 -16.60 -15.56
N PRO A 396 -1.61 -16.24 -14.47
CA PRO A 396 -0.34 -15.52 -14.43
C PRO A 396 0.80 -16.35 -15.02
N PRO A 397 1.65 -15.77 -15.89
CA PRO A 397 2.66 -16.54 -16.60
C PRO A 397 3.77 -16.92 -15.63
N ALA A 398 3.79 -18.20 -15.30
CA ALA A 398 4.77 -18.75 -14.39
C ALA A 398 6.11 -18.94 -15.12
N ILE A 399 7.18 -18.38 -14.55
CA ILE A 399 8.55 -18.51 -15.09
C ILE A 399 9.03 -19.95 -14.93
N TYR A 400 9.47 -20.58 -16.02
CA TYR A 400 9.95 -21.96 -16.00
C TYR A 400 11.07 -22.15 -14.97
N GLY A 401 10.93 -23.19 -14.14
CA GLY A 401 11.90 -23.50 -13.09
C GLY A 401 11.80 -22.67 -11.82
N SER A 402 10.99 -21.61 -11.79
CA SER A 402 10.69 -20.86 -10.56
C SER A 402 9.91 -21.72 -9.54
N ASP A 403 9.97 -21.37 -8.27
CA ASP A 403 9.16 -22.06 -7.25
C ASP A 403 7.66 -21.91 -7.51
N PHE A 404 7.22 -20.75 -7.99
CA PHE A 404 5.84 -20.53 -8.38
C PHE A 404 5.39 -21.50 -9.49
N HIS A 405 6.21 -21.70 -10.53
CA HIS A 405 5.95 -22.69 -11.59
C HIS A 405 5.85 -24.11 -11.03
N LYS A 406 6.74 -24.48 -10.09
CA LYS A 406 6.69 -25.80 -9.42
C LYS A 406 5.38 -26.05 -8.67
N PHE A 407 4.82 -25.02 -8.04
CA PHE A 407 3.56 -25.14 -7.29
C PHE A 407 2.34 -25.22 -8.20
N VAL A 408 2.28 -24.39 -9.25
CA VAL A 408 1.11 -24.30 -10.13
C VAL A 408 1.09 -25.42 -11.18
N TYR A 409 2.26 -25.91 -11.59
CA TYR A 409 2.40 -26.97 -12.60
C TYR A 409 3.16 -28.20 -12.05
N PRO A 410 2.63 -28.93 -11.05
CA PRO A 410 3.34 -30.04 -10.41
C PRO A 410 3.54 -31.26 -11.33
N LYS A 411 2.69 -31.42 -12.36
CA LYS A 411 2.70 -32.59 -13.28
C LYS A 411 3.71 -32.49 -14.43
N THR A 412 4.11 -31.29 -14.84
CA THR A 412 5.07 -31.10 -15.96
C THR A 412 6.47 -31.60 -15.61
N ARG A 413 6.78 -31.86 -14.33
CA ARG A 413 8.02 -32.49 -13.88
C ARG A 413 8.16 -33.96 -14.29
N ALA A 414 7.08 -34.65 -14.65
CA ALA A 414 7.15 -36.03 -15.13
C ALA A 414 7.64 -36.14 -16.58
N GLY A 415 7.66 -35.04 -17.35
CA GLY A 415 7.98 -35.04 -18.78
C GLY A 415 9.21 -34.21 -19.20
N THR A 416 9.85 -33.46 -18.29
CA THR A 416 10.98 -32.56 -18.64
C THR A 416 12.31 -32.95 -17.99
N ARG A 417 12.52 -34.26 -17.75
CA ARG A 417 13.87 -34.83 -17.78
C ARG A 417 14.09 -35.41 -19.19
N GLY A 418 14.58 -34.58 -20.11
CA GLY A 418 14.93 -35.02 -21.47
C GLY A 418 14.57 -33.98 -22.51
N GLY A 419 15.60 -33.42 -23.14
CA GLY A 419 15.57 -32.36 -24.14
C GLY A 419 16.88 -31.62 -24.11
#